data_AF-A0A8H7PLC3-F1
#
_entry.id   AF-A0A8H7PLC3-F1
#
_cell.length_a   1.000
_cell.length_b   1.000
_cell.length_c   1.000
_cell.angle_alpha   90.00
_cell.angle_beta   90.00
_cell.angle_gamma   90.00
#
_symmetry.space_group_name_H-M   'P 1'
#
loop_
_entity.id
_entity.type
_entity.pdbx_description
1 polymer ?
#
loop_
_entity_poly.entity_id
_entity_poly.type
_entity_poly.pdbx_seq_one_letter_code
_entity_poly.pdbx_strand_id
1 'polypeptide(L)'
;MWFALQSQGKLLTAIVQDKPVYVKATAPAEEDNAAQLWTFDRGYLVNKRTAYDRLKDGESVIQVQRRPTTNAMSQRWDITNGTIHLRNKKELVLTSNVENDNVHVHNPVEGGDPSQRWDMIPQGDEIKQS
;
A
#
# COMPACT_ATOMS: atom_id res chain seq x y z
N MET A 1 0.59 -5.75 -14.45
CA MET A 1 1.06 -6.91 -13.66
C MET A 1 0.55 -6.73 -12.23
N TRP A 2 0.06 -7.80 -11.60
CA TRP A 2 -0.36 -7.79 -10.20
C TRP A 2 0.79 -8.25 -9.29
N PHE A 3 0.89 -7.68 -8.10
CA PHE A 3 1.91 -8.02 -7.10
C PHE A 3 1.37 -7.84 -5.69
N ALA A 4 1.97 -8.53 -4.72
CA ALA A 4 1.82 -8.23 -3.31
C ALA A 4 2.92 -7.25 -2.87
N LEU A 5 2.61 -6.42 -1.87
CA LEU A 5 3.59 -5.54 -1.21
C LEU A 5 3.81 -6.08 0.20
N GLN A 6 4.99 -6.61 0.46
CA GLN A 6 5.34 -7.20 1.75
C GLN A 6 6.20 -6.24 2.57
N SER A 7 5.84 -6.05 3.83
CA SER A 7 6.67 -5.37 4.83
C SER A 7 6.64 -6.20 6.10
N GLN A 8 7.82 -6.53 6.64
CA GLN A 8 7.97 -7.23 7.91
C GLN A 8 7.08 -8.50 8.03
N GLY A 9 7.07 -9.32 6.98
CA GLY A 9 6.28 -10.57 6.93
C GLY A 9 4.78 -10.39 6.64
N LYS A 10 4.25 -9.16 6.64
CA LYS A 10 2.84 -8.84 6.37
C LYS A 10 2.65 -8.23 4.99
N LEU A 11 1.45 -8.35 4.44
CA LEU A 11 1.07 -7.84 3.13
C LEU A 11 0.14 -6.63 3.23
N LEU A 12 0.41 -5.63 2.40
CA LEU A 12 -0.52 -4.51 2.20
C LEU A 12 -1.87 -5.06 1.70
N THR A 13 -2.94 -4.73 2.41
CA THR A 13 -4.26 -5.34 2.21
C THR A 13 -5.36 -4.31 2.31
N ALA A 14 -6.27 -4.31 1.34
CA ALA A 14 -7.48 -3.49 1.37
C ALA A 14 -8.58 -4.19 2.19
N ILE A 15 -9.02 -3.56 3.28
CA ILE A 15 -10.07 -4.08 4.17
C ILE A 15 -11.43 -3.63 3.64
N VAL A 16 -12.08 -4.51 2.89
CA VAL A 16 -13.31 -4.21 2.12
C VAL A 16 -14.58 -4.27 2.98
N GLN A 17 -14.49 -4.78 4.21
CA GLN A 17 -15.63 -4.88 5.15
C GLN A 17 -16.04 -3.52 5.74
N ASP A 18 -15.15 -2.53 5.70
CA ASP A 18 -15.38 -1.19 6.27
C ASP A 18 -15.51 -0.13 5.17
N LYS A 19 -16.36 0.88 5.42
CA LYS A 19 -16.34 2.14 4.68
C LYS A 19 -15.93 3.27 5.64
N PRO A 20 -14.85 4.02 5.36
CA PRO A 20 -13.98 3.92 4.18
C PRO A 20 -13.18 2.61 4.14
N VAL A 21 -12.73 2.19 2.96
CA VAL A 21 -11.89 0.99 2.79
C VAL A 21 -10.53 1.29 3.42
N TYR A 22 -10.20 0.65 4.54
CA TYR A 22 -8.90 0.84 5.17
C TYR A 22 -7.81 0.05 4.46
N VAL A 23 -6.59 0.55 4.51
CA VAL A 23 -5.41 -0.20 4.08
C VAL A 23 -4.62 -0.60 5.32
N LYS A 24 -4.34 -1.89 5.45
CA LYS A 24 -3.66 -2.49 6.60
C LYS A 24 -2.53 -3.41 6.14
N ALA A 25 -1.61 -3.74 7.05
CA ALA A 25 -0.62 -4.79 6.85
C ALA A 25 -1.12 -6.05 7.55
N THR A 26 -1.50 -7.09 6.81
CA THR A 26 -2.07 -8.33 7.39
C THR A 26 -1.20 -9.53 7.05
N ALA A 27 -1.40 -10.67 7.72
CA ALA A 27 -0.79 -11.92 7.30
C ALA A 27 -1.16 -12.28 5.85
N PRO A 28 -0.31 -12.99 5.11
CA PRO A 28 -0.66 -13.56 3.80
C PRO A 28 -1.93 -14.40 3.89
N ALA A 29 -2.88 -14.17 2.99
CA ALA A 29 -4.09 -14.97 2.90
C ALA A 29 -3.80 -16.30 2.20
N GLU A 30 -4.31 -17.40 2.76
CA GLU A 30 -4.18 -18.74 2.19
C GLU A 30 -5.07 -18.92 0.96
N GLU A 31 -6.23 -18.25 0.94
CA GLU A 31 -7.22 -18.30 -0.14
C GLU A 31 -7.77 -16.90 -0.44
N ASP A 32 -8.24 -16.70 -1.69
CA ASP A 32 -8.77 -15.42 -2.19
C ASP A 32 -7.96 -14.19 -1.71
N ASN A 33 -6.76 -14.03 -2.27
CA ASN A 33 -5.84 -12.96 -1.93
C ASN A 33 -6.01 -11.68 -2.76
N ALA A 34 -7.11 -11.52 -3.51
CA ALA A 34 -7.32 -10.33 -4.34
C ALA A 34 -7.27 -9.00 -3.56
N ALA A 35 -7.63 -8.99 -2.27
CA ALA A 35 -7.49 -7.81 -1.40
C ALA A 35 -6.03 -7.44 -1.11
N GLN A 36 -5.09 -8.36 -1.29
CA GLN A 36 -3.66 -8.20 -1.05
C GLN A 36 -2.86 -7.98 -2.35
N LEU A 37 -3.55 -8.02 -3.49
CA LEU A 37 -2.95 -7.83 -4.81
C LEU A 37 -3.18 -6.41 -5.29
N TRP A 38 -2.08 -5.80 -5.73
CA TRP A 38 -2.01 -4.43 -6.18
C TRP A 38 -1.37 -4.34 -7.56
N THR A 39 -1.64 -3.24 -8.25
CA THR A 39 -0.96 -2.89 -9.49
C THR A 39 -0.66 -1.39 -9.53
N PHE A 40 0.38 -1.01 -10.26
CA PHE A 40 0.64 0.40 -10.58
C PHE A 40 0.02 0.74 -11.91
N ASP A 41 -0.90 1.70 -11.92
CA ASP A 41 -1.44 2.30 -13.14
C ASP A 41 -1.24 3.82 -13.09
N ARG A 42 -0.42 4.38 -13.98
CA ARG A 42 -0.20 5.84 -14.13
C ARG A 42 0.11 6.58 -12.82
N GLY A 43 0.87 5.95 -11.92
CA GLY A 43 1.24 6.49 -10.61
C GLY A 43 0.19 6.28 -9.52
N TYR A 44 -0.79 5.41 -9.72
CA TYR A 44 -1.79 5.03 -8.74
C TYR A 44 -1.57 3.59 -8.30
N LEU A 45 -1.69 3.33 -7.00
CA LEU A 45 -1.68 1.98 -6.46
C LEU A 45 -3.12 1.46 -6.43
N VAL A 46 -3.44 0.57 -7.36
CA VAL A 46 -4.78 0.04 -7.59
C VAL A 46 -4.93 -1.32 -6.95
N ASN A 47 -5.97 -1.53 -6.15
CA ASN A 47 -6.23 -2.84 -5.54
C ASN A 47 -7.09 -3.72 -6.46
N LYS A 48 -6.77 -5.01 -6.55
CA LYS A 48 -7.48 -5.96 -7.41
C LYS A 48 -8.93 -6.18 -7.00
N ARG A 49 -9.24 -6.14 -5.70
CA ARG A 49 -10.59 -6.41 -5.19
C ARG A 49 -11.51 -5.20 -5.30
N THR A 50 -11.03 -4.03 -4.94
CA THR A 50 -11.87 -2.82 -4.88
C THR A 50 -11.89 -2.05 -6.20
N ALA A 51 -10.88 -2.24 -7.06
CA ALA A 51 -10.59 -1.41 -8.22
C ALA A 51 -10.43 0.10 -7.89
N TYR A 52 -10.29 0.44 -6.60
CA TYR A 52 -9.96 1.79 -6.18
C TYR A 52 -8.47 2.02 -6.37
N ASP A 53 -8.11 3.27 -6.61
CA ASP A 53 -6.79 3.65 -7.12
C ASP A 53 -6.13 4.75 -6.28
N ARG A 54 -6.82 5.24 -5.25
CA ARG A 54 -6.39 6.40 -4.50
C ARG A 54 -6.20 6.05 -3.03
N LEU A 55 -4.95 6.04 -2.60
CA LEU A 55 -4.61 6.07 -1.18
C LEU A 55 -4.67 7.52 -0.70
N LYS A 56 -5.41 7.74 0.39
CA LYS A 56 -5.46 9.03 1.09
C LYS A 56 -4.71 8.89 2.41
N ASP A 57 -3.84 9.86 2.65
CA ASP A 57 -3.08 10.04 3.89
C ASP A 57 -3.98 10.50 5.05
N GLY A 58 -3.62 10.07 6.26
CA GLY A 58 -4.34 10.29 7.52
C GLY A 58 -3.71 9.46 8.66
N GLU A 59 -4.36 9.42 9.83
CA GLU A 59 -3.99 8.53 10.95
C GLU A 59 -3.98 7.04 10.55
N SER A 60 -4.84 6.69 9.59
CA SER A 60 -4.78 5.45 8.82
C SER A 60 -4.93 5.77 7.34
N VAL A 61 -4.21 5.02 6.50
CA VAL A 61 -4.36 5.10 5.06
C VAL A 61 -5.67 4.44 4.64
N ILE A 62 -6.45 5.16 3.85
CA ILE A 62 -7.69 4.65 3.28
C ILE A 62 -7.63 4.64 1.76
N GLN A 63 -8.38 3.73 1.17
CA GLN A 63 -8.58 3.61 -0.26
C GLN A 63 -9.93 4.20 -0.67
N VAL A 64 -9.94 5.02 -1.72
CA VAL A 64 -11.15 5.68 -2.21
C VAL A 64 -11.18 5.69 -3.74
N GLN A 65 -12.38 5.75 -4.31
CA GLN A 65 -12.57 5.81 -5.76
C GLN A 65 -12.10 7.16 -6.34
N ARG A 66 -11.49 7.14 -7.52
CA ARG A 66 -11.15 8.36 -8.28
C ARG A 66 -12.39 9.21 -8.54
N ARG A 67 -12.30 10.52 -8.25
CA ARG A 67 -13.26 11.49 -8.79
C ARG A 67 -12.76 11.97 -10.16
N PRO A 68 -13.59 12.01 -11.21
CA PRO A 68 -13.17 12.39 -12.57
C PRO A 68 -12.59 13.80 -12.70
N THR A 69 -12.85 14.70 -11.75
CA THR A 69 -12.75 16.15 -11.94
C THR A 69 -11.59 16.84 -11.21
N THR A 70 -10.80 16.14 -10.40
CA THR A 70 -9.73 16.79 -9.62
C THR A 70 -8.36 16.30 -10.05
N ASN A 71 -7.49 17.28 -10.33
CA ASN A 71 -6.07 17.15 -10.56
C ASN A 71 -5.41 16.49 -9.31
N ALA A 72 -5.53 15.16 -9.20
CA ALA A 72 -5.17 14.37 -8.02
C ALA A 72 -3.66 14.08 -7.96
N MET A 73 -2.85 15.11 -8.25
CA MET A 73 -1.39 15.02 -8.26
C MET A 73 -0.84 14.70 -6.86
N SER A 74 -1.51 15.16 -5.80
CA SER A 74 -1.21 14.83 -4.40
C SER A 74 -1.49 13.39 -4.00
N GLN A 75 -1.97 12.55 -4.91
CA GLN A 75 -2.39 11.17 -4.66
C GLN A 75 -1.74 10.18 -5.63
N ARG A 76 -0.68 10.63 -6.31
CA ARG A 76 0.21 9.76 -7.09
C ARG A 76 1.32 9.27 -6.19
N TRP A 77 1.66 7.99 -6.35
CA TRP A 77 2.65 7.28 -5.56
C TRP A 77 3.73 6.74 -6.48
N ASP A 78 4.97 6.78 -6.00
CA ASP A 78 6.13 6.18 -6.63
C ASP A 78 6.77 5.18 -5.65
N ILE A 79 7.42 4.15 -6.19
CA ILE A 79 8.29 3.26 -5.42
C ILE A 79 9.72 3.55 -5.81
N THR A 80 10.58 3.76 -4.81
CA THR A 80 12.02 3.91 -5.03
C THR A 80 12.74 3.20 -3.90
N ASN A 81 13.65 2.27 -4.24
CA ASN A 81 14.43 1.50 -3.28
C ASN A 81 13.59 0.81 -2.19
N GLY A 82 12.43 0.25 -2.57
CA GLY A 82 11.51 -0.41 -1.65
C GLY A 82 10.64 0.54 -0.82
N THR A 83 10.78 1.86 -0.97
CA THR A 83 9.96 2.83 -0.24
C THR A 83 8.87 3.40 -1.14
N ILE A 84 7.61 3.30 -0.68
CA ILE A 84 6.44 3.84 -1.37
C ILE A 84 6.19 5.26 -0.85
N HIS A 85 6.22 6.26 -1.73
CA HIS A 85 6.11 7.67 -1.33
C HIS A 85 5.20 8.46 -2.25
N LEU A 86 4.66 9.56 -1.74
CA LEU A 86 3.87 10.48 -2.55
C LEU A 86 4.77 11.16 -3.59
N ARG A 87 4.40 11.08 -4.87
CA ARG A 87 5.15 11.69 -5.98
C ARG A 87 5.40 13.19 -5.77
N ASN A 88 4.43 13.89 -5.20
CA ASN A 88 4.50 15.33 -4.92
C ASN A 88 5.04 15.68 -3.53
N LYS A 89 5.20 14.70 -2.63
CA LYS A 89 5.69 14.87 -1.26
C LYS A 89 6.58 13.68 -0.91
N LYS A 90 7.79 13.66 -1.45
CA LYS A 90 8.73 12.55 -1.29
C LYS A 90 9.19 12.36 0.16
N GLU A 91 9.00 13.37 0.99
CA GLU A 91 9.20 13.37 2.44
C GLU A 91 8.16 12.54 3.20
N LEU A 92 7.18 11.95 2.53
CA LEU A 92 6.09 11.17 3.14
C LEU A 92 6.04 9.77 2.53
N VAL A 93 6.25 8.76 3.38
CA VAL A 93 6.40 7.36 2.98
C VAL A 93 5.39 6.46 3.67
N LEU A 94 4.95 5.41 2.97
CA LEU A 94 4.05 4.41 3.49
C LEU A 94 4.77 3.56 4.54
N THR A 95 4.24 3.54 5.75
CA THR A 95 4.84 2.89 6.92
C THR A 95 3.85 1.89 7.51
N SER A 96 4.27 0.64 7.68
CA SER A 96 3.49 -0.41 8.34
C SER A 96 3.75 -0.43 9.84
N ASN A 97 2.71 -0.38 10.65
CA ASN A 97 2.81 -0.70 12.06
C ASN A 97 2.45 -2.19 12.25
N VAL A 98 3.46 -3.00 12.54
CA VAL A 98 3.27 -4.45 12.73
C VAL A 98 2.54 -4.82 14.01
N GLU A 99 2.50 -3.94 15.01
CA GLU A 99 1.85 -4.22 16.30
C GLU A 99 0.32 -4.14 16.21
N ASN A 100 -0.21 -3.25 15.36
CA ASN A 100 -1.66 -3.00 15.24
C ASN A 100 -2.20 -3.11 13.80
N ASP A 101 -1.40 -3.63 12.88
CA ASP A 101 -1.69 -3.79 11.44
C ASP A 101 -1.98 -2.48 10.70
N ASN A 102 -1.84 -1.32 11.34
CA ASN A 102 -2.16 -0.04 10.73
C ASN A 102 -1.11 0.33 9.69
N VAL A 103 -1.56 0.95 8.60
CA VAL A 103 -0.67 1.57 7.61
C VAL A 103 -0.93 3.05 7.62
N HIS A 104 0.14 3.82 7.77
CA HIS A 104 0.08 5.28 7.86
C HIS A 104 1.16 5.89 6.97
N VAL A 105 1.14 7.21 6.85
CA VAL A 105 2.15 7.96 6.11
C VAL A 105 3.00 8.73 7.12
N HIS A 106 4.31 8.54 7.08
CA HIS A 106 5.24 9.16 8.02
C HIS A 106 6.49 9.68 7.29
N ASN A 107 7.27 10.51 7.95
CA ASN A 107 8.57 10.91 7.44
C ASN A 107 9.52 9.70 7.34
N PRO A 108 10.39 9.63 6.31
CA PRO A 108 11.46 8.66 6.26
C PRO A 108 12.28 8.70 7.55
N VAL A 109 12.54 7.54 8.13
CA VAL A 109 13.42 7.40 9.28
C VAL A 109 14.86 7.30 8.80
N GLU A 110 15.73 8.14 9.35
CA GLU A 110 17.16 8.13 9.01
C GLU A 110 17.80 6.77 9.37
N GLY A 111 18.61 6.23 8.47
CA GLY A 111 19.17 4.87 8.59
C GLY A 111 18.30 3.76 8.01
N GLY A 112 17.05 4.06 7.63
CA GLY A 112 16.14 3.15 6.95
C GLY A 112 15.42 2.20 7.91
N ASP A 113 14.15 2.50 8.18
CA ASP A 113 13.29 1.67 9.02
C ASP A 113 12.68 0.51 8.22
N PRO A 114 12.79 -0.75 8.68
CA PRO A 114 12.16 -1.91 8.04
C PRO A 114 10.65 -1.75 7.81
N SER A 115 9.94 -1.00 8.66
CA SER A 115 8.50 -0.72 8.49
C SER A 115 8.18 0.17 7.28
N GLN A 116 9.18 0.84 6.71
CA GLN A 116 9.07 1.70 5.54
C GLN A 116 9.59 1.03 4.26
N ARG A 117 9.97 -0.24 4.35
CA ARG A 117 10.45 -1.06 3.24
C ARG A 117 9.37 -2.03 2.81
N TRP A 118 9.07 -2.00 1.52
CA TRP A 118 8.05 -2.80 0.87
C TRP A 118 8.69 -3.57 -0.27
N ASP A 119 8.76 -4.88 -0.11
CA ASP A 119 9.17 -5.80 -1.16
C ASP A 119 8.00 -6.07 -2.09
N MET A 120 8.25 -5.94 -3.39
CA MET A 120 7.25 -6.22 -4.42
C MET A 120 7.38 -7.67 -4.86
N ILE A 121 6.36 -8.47 -4.57
CA ILE A 121 6.31 -9.89 -4.91
C ILE A 121 5.33 -10.09 -6.06
N PRO A 122 5.80 -10.39 -7.28
CA PRO A 122 4.93 -10.65 -8.42
C PRO A 122 3.91 -11.75 -8.14
N GLN A 123 2.67 -11.58 -8.62
CA GLN A 123 1.67 -12.64 -8.52
C GLN A 123 2.14 -13.87 -9.30
N GLY A 124 2.38 -14.99 -8.60
CA GLY A 124 2.93 -16.22 -9.18
C GLY A 124 4.26 -16.65 -8.54
N ASP A 125 4.92 -15.74 -7.83
CA ASP A 125 6.10 -16.04 -7.02
C ASP A 125 5.69 -16.39 -5.57
N GLU A 126 6.46 -17.27 -4.91
CA GLU A 126 6.20 -17.65 -3.52
C GLU A 126 6.38 -16.46 -2.57
N ILE A 127 5.35 -16.17 -1.78
CA ILE A 127 5.42 -15.22 -0.68
C ILE A 127 6.20 -15.87 0.46
N LYS A 128 7.46 -15.46 0.64
CA LYS A 128 8.29 -15.99 1.72
C LYS A 128 7.77 -15.50 3.06
N GLN A 129 7.33 -16.42 3.92
CA GLN A 129 7.11 -16.15 5.33
C GLN A 129 8.49 -16.15 6.00
N SER A 130 9.02 -14.97 6.30
CA SER A 130 10.25 -14.80 7.10
C SER A 130 9.92 -14.54 8.55
#